data_AF-A0A1Z4RY16-F1
#
_entry.id   AF-A0A1Z4RY16-F1
#
_cell.length_a   1.000
_cell.length_b   1.000
_cell.length_c   1.000
_cell.angle_alpha   90.00
_cell.angle_beta   90.00
_cell.angle_gamma   90.00
#
_symmetry.space_group_name_H-M   'P 1'
#
loop_
_entity.id
_entity.type
_entity.pdbx_description
1 polymer ?
#
loop_
_entity_poly.entity_id
_entity_poly.type
_entity_poly.pdbx_seq_one_letter_code
_entity_poly.pdbx_strand_id
1 'polypeptide(L)' 'MTHPNSLANLKHEGRPLKRGSEKKSRRLSITNEGWQGCKQLSDELGLSVSEILESLGRGELILSKPLNRSNT' A
#
# COMPACT_ATOMS: atom_id res chain seq x y z
N MET A 1 9.61 40.87 -6.35
CA MET A 1 11.01 40.47 -6.64
C MET A 1 11.24 39.11 -6.03
N THR A 2 11.55 38.09 -6.83
CA THR A 2 11.78 36.72 -6.36
C THR A 2 13.21 36.63 -5.81
N HIS A 3 13.37 36.21 -4.56
CA HIS A 3 14.70 36.07 -3.95
C HIS A 3 15.53 35.06 -4.75
N PRO A 4 16.80 35.35 -5.10
CA PRO A 4 17.61 34.50 -6.01
C PRO A 4 17.83 33.06 -5.51
N ASN A 5 17.60 32.80 -4.22
CA ASN A 5 17.78 31.49 -3.59
C ASN A 5 16.47 30.70 -3.38
N SER A 6 15.32 31.19 -3.86
CA SER A 6 14.03 30.52 -3.67
C SER A 6 14.01 29.08 -4.25
N LEU A 7 14.76 28.85 -5.34
CA LEU A 7 14.85 27.53 -5.99
C LEU A 7 15.94 26.63 -5.40
N ALA A 8 16.96 27.18 -4.72
CA ALA A 8 18.07 26.41 -4.18
C ALA A 8 17.68 25.54 -2.96
N ASN A 9 16.64 25.97 -2.23
CA ASN A 9 16.05 25.21 -1.12
C ASN A 9 15.02 24.17 -1.59
N LEU A 10 14.67 24.13 -2.87
CA LEU A 10 13.73 23.18 -3.46
C LEU A 10 14.42 21.84 -3.79
N LYS A 11 15.32 21.36 -2.92
CA LYS A 11 15.78 19.97 -2.98
C LYS A 11 14.62 19.10 -2.49
N HIS A 12 13.72 18.73 -3.39
CA HIS A 12 12.80 17.60 -3.18
C HIS A 12 13.61 16.31 -3.26
N GLU A 13 14.46 16.06 -2.26
CA GLU A 13 14.81 14.67 -1.97
C GLU A 13 13.48 14.03 -1.57
N GLY A 14 12.94 13.19 -2.45
CA GLY A 14 11.65 12.53 -2.23
C GLY A 14 11.63 11.84 -0.86
N ARG A 15 10.42 11.64 -0.31
CA ARG A 15 10.26 10.97 0.98
C ARG A 15 11.15 9.71 1.03
N PRO A 16 11.99 9.54 2.06
CA PRO A 16 12.87 8.39 2.18
C PRO A 16 12.11 7.09 1.95
N LEU A 17 12.73 6.17 1.21
CA LEU A 17 12.13 4.88 0.89
C LEU A 17 11.94 4.07 2.18
N LYS A 18 10.69 3.94 2.64
CA LYS A 18 10.33 3.16 3.84
C LYS A 18 10.83 1.71 3.79
N ARG A 19 11.01 1.13 2.59
CA ARG A 19 11.25 -0.30 2.38
C ARG A 19 12.37 -0.62 1.37
N GLY A 20 13.35 0.28 1.23
CA GLY A 20 14.58 0.07 0.44
C GLY A 20 14.44 0.07 -1.10
N SER A 21 13.23 -0.06 -1.64
CA SER A 21 12.97 0.02 -3.09
C SER A 21 11.85 1.00 -3.38
N GLU A 22 11.93 1.66 -4.53
CA GLU A 22 10.87 2.52 -5.04
C GLU A 22 9.61 1.70 -5.35
N LYS A 23 8.46 2.22 -4.93
CA LYS A 23 7.18 1.61 -5.23
C LYS A 23 6.81 1.89 -6.68
N LYS A 24 6.54 0.85 -7.46
CA LYS A 24 6.01 0.97 -8.83
C LYS A 24 4.50 0.78 -8.82
N SER A 25 3.78 1.61 -9.59
CA SER A 25 2.34 1.42 -9.79
C SER A 25 2.07 0.15 -10.59
N ARG A 26 1.07 -0.63 -10.16
CA ARG A 26 0.58 -1.84 -10.83
C ARG A 26 -0.94 -1.76 -10.88
N ARG A 27 -1.55 -2.20 -12.00
CA ARG A 27 -3.01 -2.29 -12.14
C ARG A 27 -3.50 -3.67 -11.69
N LEU A 28 -4.61 -3.69 -10.97
CA LEU A 28 -5.30 -4.91 -10.52
C LEU A 28 -6.76 -4.84 -10.98
N SER A 29 -7.32 -5.98 -11.38
CA SER A 29 -8.75 -6.13 -11.65
C SER A 29 -9.38 -6.90 -10.49
N ILE A 30 -10.42 -6.33 -9.88
CA ILE A 30 -11.14 -6.92 -8.75
C ILE A 30 -12.62 -6.54 -8.86
N THR A 31 -13.52 -7.36 -8.31
CA THR A 31 -14.95 -7.01 -8.25
C THR A 31 -15.20 -5.91 -7.21
N ASN A 32 -16.40 -5.33 -7.24
CA ASN A 32 -16.80 -4.32 -6.25
C ASN A 32 -16.79 -4.88 -4.83
N GLU A 33 -17.31 -6.09 -4.63
CA GLU A 33 -17.37 -6.77 -3.33
C GLU A 33 -15.96 -7.05 -2.81
N GLY A 34 -15.07 -7.52 -3.68
CA GLY A 34 -13.67 -7.72 -3.33
C GLY A 34 -12.98 -6.41 -2.92
N TRP A 35 -13.24 -5.32 -3.64
CA TRP A 35 -12.69 -4.01 -3.29
C TRP A 35 -13.19 -3.49 -1.94
N GLN A 36 -14.49 -3.64 -1.65
CA GLN A 36 -15.05 -3.24 -0.36
C GLN A 36 -14.45 -4.07 0.79
N GLY A 37 -14.30 -5.37 0.61
CA GLY A 37 -13.61 -6.23 1.59
C GLY A 37 -12.16 -5.79 1.83
N CYS A 38 -11.41 -5.45 0.78
CA CYS A 38 -10.07 -4.89 0.94
C CYS A 38 -10.06 -3.55 1.68
N LYS A 39 -11.05 -2.68 1.42
CA LYS A 39 -11.18 -1.39 2.11
C LYS A 39 -11.52 -1.55 3.58
N GLN A 40 -12.40 -2.49 3.93
CA GLN A 40 -12.70 -2.81 5.32
C GLN A 40 -11.45 -3.33 6.05
N LEU A 41 -10.73 -4.29 5.44
CA LEU A 41 -9.48 -4.81 6.00
C LEU A 41 -8.43 -3.71 6.18
N SER A 42 -8.36 -2.77 5.23
CA SER A 42 -7.49 -1.59 5.28
C SER A 42 -7.80 -0.73 6.52
N ASP A 43 -9.07 -0.51 6.81
CA ASP A 43 -9.50 0.30 7.96
C ASP A 43 -9.28 -0.47 9.29
N GLU A 44 -9.55 -1.78 9.32
CA GLU A 44 -9.31 -2.66 10.48
C GLU A 44 -7.83 -2.73 10.91
N LEU A 45 -6.92 -2.80 9.93
CA LEU A 45 -5.48 -2.90 10.18
C LEU A 45 -4.80 -1.53 10.33
N GLY A 46 -5.49 -0.43 10.02
CA GLY A 46 -4.88 0.90 9.96
C GLY A 46 -3.80 1.03 8.88
N LEU A 47 -3.88 0.20 7.83
CA LEU A 47 -2.92 0.14 6.74
C LEU A 47 -3.63 0.43 5.42
N SER A 48 -3.00 1.13 4.50
CA SER A 48 -3.57 1.23 3.14
C SER A 48 -3.61 -0.15 2.46
N VAL A 49 -4.55 -0.37 1.53
CA VAL A 49 -4.59 -1.59 0.68
C VAL A 49 -3.23 -1.88 0.05
N SER A 50 -2.55 -0.81 -0.37
CA SER A 50 -1.24 -0.87 -1.00
C SER A 50 -0.12 -1.28 -0.03
N GLU A 51 -0.24 -0.99 1.27
CA GLU A 51 0.68 -1.46 2.31
C GLU A 51 0.38 -2.90 2.73
N ILE A 52 -0.89 -3.31 2.72
CA ILE A 52 -1.28 -4.71 2.94
C ILE A 52 -0.62 -5.59 1.88
N LEU A 53 -0.75 -5.23 0.59
CA LEU A 53 -0.12 -5.98 -0.51
C LEU A 53 1.41 -6.06 -0.39
N GLU A 54 2.06 -4.96 -0.01
CA GLU A 54 3.52 -4.95 0.23
C GLU A 54 3.90 -5.85 1.41
N SER A 55 3.15 -5.79 2.51
CA SER A 55 3.42 -6.58 3.71
C SER A 55 3.21 -8.07 3.46
N LEU A 56 2.20 -8.44 2.66
CA LEU A 56 2.00 -9.80 2.18
C LEU A 56 3.19 -10.29 1.33
N GLY A 57 3.59 -9.52 0.32
CA GLY A 57 4.70 -9.92 -0.57
C GLY A 57 6.06 -10.04 0.13
N ARG A 58 6.22 -9.37 1.28
CA ARG A 58 7.43 -9.40 2.11
C ARG A 58 7.36 -10.39 3.28
N GLY A 59 6.23 -11.07 3.48
CA GLY A 59 6.04 -12.00 4.59
C GLY A 59 5.87 -11.33 5.96
N GLU A 60 5.53 -10.04 5.99
CA GLU A 60 5.26 -9.28 7.21
C GLU A 60 3.79 -9.38 7.65
N LEU A 61 2.91 -9.75 6.71
CA LEU A 61 1.54 -10.14 6.99
C LEU A 61 1.32 -11.57 6.50
N ILE A 62 0.78 -12.42 7.37
CA ILE A 62 0.56 -13.84 7.07
C ILE A 62 -0.88 -14.03 6.63
N LEU A 63 -1.06 -14.47 5.38
CA LEU A 63 -2.33 -14.98 4.88
C LEU A 63 -2.49 -16.43 5.35
N SER A 64 -3.37 -16.67 6.32
CA SER A 64 -3.79 -18.03 6.66
C SER A 64 -4.81 -18.53 5.62
N LYS A 65 -4.62 -19.75 5.12
CA LYS A 65 -5.52 -20.40 4.16
C LYS A 65 -6.97 -20.40 4.70
N PRO A 66 -7.99 -20.13 3.87
CA PRO A 66 -9.38 -20.04 4.34
C PRO A 66 -9.89 -21.35 4.96
N LEU A 67 -10.79 -21.22 5.94
CA LEU A 67 -11.58 -22.32 6.48
C LEU A 67 -12.30 -23.04 5.33
N ASN A 68 -12.09 -24.35 5.20
CA ASN A 68 -12.97 -25.20 4.42
C ASN A 68 -14.39 -25.00 4.95
N ARG A 69 -15.23 -24.24 4.24
CA ARG A 69 -16.66 -24.29 4.46
C ARG A 69 -17.15 -25.60 3.86
N SER A 70 -17.12 -26.65 4.67
CA SER A 70 -17.88 -27.86 4.44
C SER A 70 -19.34 -27.44 4.33
N ASN A 71 -19.89 -27.40 3.11
CA ASN A 71 -21.33 -27.31 2.95
C ASN A 71 -21.91 -28.68 3.35
N THR A 72 -22.51 -28.76 4.52
CA THR A 72 -23.54 -29.76 4.85
C THR A 72 -24.85 -29.03 5.07
#